data_AF-A0A5E4PHK0-F1
#
_entry.id   AF-A0A5E4PHK0-F1
#
_cell.length_a   1.000
_cell.length_b   1.000
_cell.length_c   1.000
_cell.angle_alpha   90.00
_cell.angle_beta   90.00
_cell.angle_gamma   90.00
#
_symmetry.space_group_name_H-M   'P 1'
#
loop_
_entity.id
_entity.type
_entity.pdbx_description
1 polymer ?
#
loop_
_entity_poly.entity_id
_entity_poly.type
_entity_poly.pdbx_seq_one_letter_code
_entity_poly.pdbx_strand_id
1 'polypeptide(L)'
;MADIYDVQNTLTVLAANALYPNGLNAPSVVNTDVSIYPGWPLPKTLDAALTARQVHISIFPTVMARATTRFDTQYLAETVNPATLTLTADDEARTITVGGTISTPQTCLLKINGYDYAYSVQATDTLNTVAAGIATLIPGAYATGNLIFLSALRSITVNISTSGTASREFAREERVLFMSCWCPTPQIRAAAVQTLNTAFAATPRIVLPDGYYAHLVCTGTRDVDELQKVKCYRGDLELTVEYAITQTETAYTVGENIANVNLEPVLPAGKLLLFTGGDFLLLNSQNYGLLE
;
A
#
# COMPACT_ATOMS: atom_id res chain seq x y z
N MET A 1 1.56 4.22 -8.33
CA MET A 1 1.58 3.59 -9.65
C MET A 1 2.86 4.04 -10.31
N ALA A 2 3.81 3.12 -10.52
CA ALA A 2 5.02 3.48 -11.24
C ALA A 2 4.69 3.82 -12.71
N ASP A 3 5.29 4.90 -13.20
CA ASP A 3 5.20 5.29 -14.60
C ASP A 3 6.57 5.19 -15.31
N ILE A 4 6.60 5.58 -16.58
CA ILE A 4 7.84 5.57 -17.35
C ILE A 4 8.90 6.52 -16.78
N TYR A 5 8.48 7.60 -16.11
CA TYR A 5 9.39 8.56 -15.50
C TYR A 5 10.06 7.97 -14.26
N ASP A 6 9.33 7.20 -13.45
CA ASP A 6 9.89 6.43 -12.33
C ASP A 6 10.93 5.40 -12.80
N VAL A 7 10.67 4.74 -13.93
CA VAL A 7 11.66 3.84 -14.57
C VAL A 7 12.91 4.62 -14.95
N GLN A 8 12.79 5.77 -15.62
CA GLN A 8 13.94 6.59 -16.02
C GLN A 8 14.76 7.09 -14.82
N ASN A 9 14.09 7.49 -13.73
CA ASN A 9 14.76 7.91 -12.50
C ASN A 9 15.49 6.74 -11.83
N THR A 10 14.87 5.56 -11.78
CA THR A 10 15.49 4.35 -11.24
C THR A 10 16.75 3.97 -12.03
N LEU A 11 16.69 4.03 -13.36
CA LEU A 11 17.85 3.80 -14.23
C LEU A 11 18.93 4.88 -14.08
N THR A 12 18.54 6.13 -13.84
CA THR A 12 19.48 7.24 -13.55
C THR A 12 20.27 6.96 -12.27
N VAL A 13 19.59 6.51 -11.20
CA VAL A 13 20.23 6.13 -9.94
C VAL A 13 21.16 4.93 -10.12
N LEU A 14 20.73 3.92 -10.88
CA LEU A 14 21.56 2.74 -11.17
C LEU A 14 22.82 3.11 -11.96
N ALA A 15 22.69 3.99 -12.98
CA ALA A 15 23.82 4.51 -13.73
C ALA A 15 24.77 5.34 -12.85
N ALA A 16 24.23 6.17 -11.96
CA ALA A 16 25.03 6.96 -11.02
C ALA A 16 25.85 6.06 -10.09
N ASN A 17 25.24 5.01 -9.52
CA ASN A 17 25.93 4.05 -8.66
C ASN A 17 27.01 3.27 -9.41
N ALA A 18 26.78 2.95 -10.69
CA ALA A 18 27.77 2.27 -11.53
C ALA A 18 29.00 3.16 -11.82
N LEU A 19 28.79 4.45 -12.08
CA LEU A 19 29.86 5.39 -12.42
C LEU A 19 30.53 6.02 -11.20
N TYR A 20 29.85 6.04 -10.05
CA TYR A 20 30.34 6.55 -8.77
C TYR A 20 30.18 5.50 -7.66
N PRO A 21 30.92 4.38 -7.72
CA PRO A 21 30.79 3.29 -6.74
C PRO A 21 31.18 3.70 -5.31
N ASN A 22 32.02 4.74 -5.18
CA ASN A 22 32.47 5.30 -3.90
C ASN A 22 31.67 6.56 -3.49
N GLY A 23 30.52 6.82 -4.11
CA GLY A 23 29.68 7.99 -3.89
C GLY A 23 30.02 9.19 -4.78
N LEU A 24 29.08 10.14 -4.88
CA LEU A 24 29.14 11.27 -5.83
C LEU A 24 30.27 12.28 -5.58
N ASN A 25 30.84 12.29 -4.38
CA ASN A 25 31.97 13.16 -4.02
C ASN A 25 33.33 12.53 -4.36
N ALA A 26 33.35 11.26 -4.77
CA ALA A 26 34.55 10.57 -5.22
C ALA A 26 34.72 10.71 -6.74
N PRO A 27 35.94 10.53 -7.28
CA PRO A 27 36.15 10.46 -8.72
C PRO A 27 35.29 9.37 -9.37
N SER A 28 34.73 9.68 -10.54
CA SER A 28 34.02 8.68 -11.34
C SER A 28 34.98 7.63 -11.89
N VAL A 29 34.44 6.47 -12.27
CA VAL A 29 35.20 5.38 -12.92
C VAL A 29 35.90 5.86 -14.20
N VAL A 30 35.35 6.86 -14.86
CA VAL A 30 35.90 7.44 -16.10
C VAL A 30 36.83 8.64 -15.86
N ASN A 31 37.11 8.99 -14.60
CA ASN A 31 37.98 10.11 -14.18
C ASN A 31 37.57 11.47 -14.77
N THR A 32 36.28 11.68 -14.98
CA THR A 32 35.70 12.97 -15.38
C THR A 32 34.30 13.12 -14.80
N ASP A 33 33.82 14.35 -14.68
CA ASP A 33 32.47 14.59 -14.16
C ASP A 33 31.42 14.03 -15.11
N VAL A 34 30.40 13.39 -14.55
CA VAL A 34 29.29 12.79 -15.30
C VAL A 34 27.97 13.38 -14.85
N SER A 35 27.23 13.97 -15.79
CA SER A 35 25.84 14.38 -15.60
C SER A 35 24.91 13.31 -16.14
N ILE A 36 23.99 12.81 -15.31
CA ILE A 36 23.03 11.75 -15.69
C ILE A 36 21.62 12.28 -15.43
N TYR A 37 20.74 12.19 -16.42
CA TYR A 37 19.36 12.67 -16.27
C TYR A 37 18.37 11.99 -17.24
N PRO A 38 17.08 11.98 -16.87
CA PRO A 38 16.02 11.56 -17.78
C PRO A 38 15.76 12.62 -18.87
N GLY A 39 15.36 12.17 -20.06
CA GLY A 39 14.98 13.01 -21.20
C GLY A 39 16.13 13.35 -22.14
N TRP A 40 15.84 14.18 -23.14
CA TRP A 40 16.83 14.61 -24.14
C TRP A 40 17.73 15.73 -23.63
N PRO A 41 19.04 15.74 -23.95
CA PRO A 41 19.93 16.86 -23.65
C PRO A 41 19.44 18.18 -24.29
N LEU A 42 19.50 19.27 -23.54
CA LEU A 42 19.40 20.61 -24.12
C LEU A 42 20.72 20.95 -24.85
N PRO A 43 20.69 21.39 -26.12
CA PRO A 43 21.91 21.63 -26.90
C PRO A 43 22.94 22.53 -26.21
N LYS A 44 22.49 23.66 -25.64
CA LYS A 44 23.36 24.62 -24.95
C LYS A 44 24.09 23.99 -23.76
N THR A 45 23.43 23.13 -23.00
CA THR A 45 24.01 22.44 -21.84
C THR A 45 25.01 21.38 -22.29
N LEU A 46 24.66 20.64 -23.34
CA LEU A 46 25.53 19.60 -23.91
C LEU A 46 26.84 20.19 -24.46
N ASP A 47 26.75 21.28 -25.23
CA ASP A 47 27.92 21.94 -25.81
C ASP A 47 28.86 22.50 -24.74
N ALA A 48 28.30 23.12 -23.70
CA ALA A 48 29.07 23.64 -22.57
C ALA A 48 29.82 22.52 -21.83
N ALA A 49 29.16 21.39 -21.61
CA ALA A 49 29.74 20.25 -20.92
C ALA A 49 30.81 19.53 -21.73
N LEU A 50 30.58 19.33 -23.04
CA LEU A 50 31.59 18.75 -23.94
C LEU A 50 32.84 19.65 -24.02
N THR A 51 32.66 20.98 -24.00
CA THR A 51 33.77 21.94 -23.93
C THR A 51 34.54 21.82 -22.61
N ALA A 52 33.83 21.61 -21.50
CA ALA A 52 34.40 21.34 -20.18
C ALA A 52 34.97 19.91 -20.03
N ARG A 53 34.89 19.06 -21.08
CA ARG A 53 35.30 17.65 -21.09
C ARG A 53 34.53 16.75 -20.10
N GLN A 54 33.29 17.11 -19.82
CA GLN A 54 32.38 16.34 -18.98
C GLN A 54 31.59 15.34 -19.83
N VAL A 55 31.13 14.26 -19.21
CA VAL A 55 30.28 13.25 -19.85
C VAL A 55 28.82 13.57 -19.55
N HIS A 56 27.97 13.45 -20.55
CA HIS A 56 26.52 13.58 -20.41
C HIS A 56 25.86 12.25 -20.74
N ILE A 57 24.96 11.81 -19.86
CA ILE A 57 24.18 10.59 -20.05
C ILE A 57 22.71 10.96 -19.98
N SER A 58 22.02 10.69 -21.09
CA SER A 58 20.59 10.95 -21.25
C SER A 58 19.83 9.65 -21.40
N ILE A 59 18.77 9.46 -20.60
CA ILE A 59 17.93 8.26 -20.62
C ILE A 59 16.54 8.63 -21.12
N PHE A 60 16.09 8.08 -22.23
CA PHE A 60 14.79 8.42 -22.82
C PHE A 60 14.08 7.21 -23.42
N PRO A 61 12.74 7.13 -23.31
CA PRO A 61 11.98 6.06 -23.91
C PRO A 61 11.90 6.21 -25.44
N THR A 62 11.75 5.08 -26.12
CA THR A 62 11.37 5.05 -27.52
C THR A 62 9.86 4.97 -27.68
N VAL A 63 9.40 5.07 -28.92
CA VAL A 63 8.00 4.80 -29.28
C VAL A 63 7.65 3.31 -29.26
N MET A 64 8.65 2.42 -29.09
CA MET A 64 8.44 0.97 -29.12
C MET A 64 8.00 0.48 -27.74
N ALA A 65 6.68 0.22 -27.64
CA ALA A 65 6.02 -0.30 -26.46
C ALA A 65 5.17 -1.50 -26.84
N ARG A 66 5.07 -2.50 -25.95
CA ARG A 66 4.10 -3.58 -26.08
C ARG A 66 3.47 -3.91 -24.73
N ALA A 67 2.17 -4.15 -24.74
CA ALA A 67 1.50 -4.72 -23.58
C ALA A 67 1.87 -6.21 -23.46
N THR A 68 2.29 -6.64 -22.28
CA THR A 68 2.68 -8.02 -21.99
C THR A 68 1.83 -8.66 -20.89
N THR A 69 0.71 -8.03 -20.51
CA THR A 69 -0.27 -8.58 -19.57
C THR A 69 -0.78 -9.94 -20.07
N ARG A 70 -0.66 -11.00 -19.26
CA ARG A 70 -1.02 -12.38 -19.65
C ARG A 70 -2.19 -12.99 -18.87
N PHE A 71 -2.51 -12.47 -17.68
CA PHE A 71 -3.54 -13.05 -16.80
C PHE A 71 -4.32 -11.98 -16.04
N ASP A 72 -5.50 -12.37 -15.55
CA ASP A 72 -6.35 -11.57 -14.66
C ASP A 72 -5.63 -11.34 -13.33
N THR A 73 -5.72 -10.13 -12.80
CA THR A 73 -4.89 -9.69 -11.69
C THR A 73 -5.72 -9.43 -10.44
N GLN A 74 -5.48 -10.30 -9.47
CA GLN A 74 -6.08 -10.25 -8.15
C GLN A 74 -5.38 -9.19 -7.28
N TYR A 75 -6.16 -8.51 -6.45
CA TYR A 75 -5.62 -7.63 -5.41
C TYR A 75 -4.85 -8.46 -4.39
N LEU A 76 -3.62 -8.03 -4.12
CA LEU A 76 -2.78 -8.56 -3.06
C LEU A 76 -2.63 -7.49 -1.98
N ALA A 77 -2.63 -7.89 -0.71
CA ALA A 77 -2.40 -6.97 0.39
C ALA A 77 -0.94 -6.46 0.35
N GLU A 78 -0.77 -5.14 0.28
CA GLU A 78 0.54 -4.49 0.19
C GLU A 78 1.00 -3.98 1.56
N THR A 79 0.09 -3.34 2.30
CA THR A 79 0.35 -2.90 3.67
C THR A 79 -0.92 -3.05 4.49
N VAL A 80 -0.78 -3.59 5.70
CA VAL A 80 -1.83 -3.61 6.71
C VAL A 80 -1.41 -2.66 7.82
N ASN A 81 -2.12 -1.55 8.02
CA ASN A 81 -1.81 -0.65 9.11
C ASN A 81 -2.16 -1.36 10.44
N PRO A 82 -1.24 -1.40 11.41
CA PRO A 82 -1.53 -2.00 12.71
C PRO A 82 -2.63 -1.20 13.42
N ALA A 83 -3.49 -1.91 14.16
CA ALA A 83 -4.48 -1.27 15.01
C ALA A 83 -3.77 -0.51 16.13
N THR A 84 -4.07 0.78 16.25
CA THR A 84 -3.58 1.63 17.36
C THR A 84 -4.55 1.64 18.53
N LEU A 85 -5.84 1.46 18.25
CA LEU A 85 -6.85 1.18 19.25
C LEU A 85 -6.75 -0.29 19.70
N THR A 86 -7.16 -0.56 20.93
CA THR A 86 -7.27 -1.93 21.47
C THR A 86 -8.63 -2.13 22.12
N LEU A 87 -9.23 -3.30 21.91
CA LEU A 87 -10.39 -3.75 22.67
C LEU A 87 -10.00 -5.01 23.43
N THR A 88 -10.23 -5.01 24.73
CA THR A 88 -9.98 -6.18 25.57
C THR A 88 -11.28 -6.60 26.22
N ALA A 89 -11.73 -7.82 25.94
CA ALA A 89 -12.89 -8.40 26.59
C ALA A 89 -12.47 -9.20 27.83
N ASP A 90 -13.24 -9.05 28.91
CA ASP A 90 -13.19 -9.87 30.11
C ASP A 90 -14.57 -10.51 30.29
N ASP A 91 -14.65 -11.80 29.96
CA ASP A 91 -15.90 -12.58 30.05
C ASP A 91 -16.37 -12.77 31.50
N GLU A 92 -15.44 -12.82 32.46
CA GLU A 92 -15.76 -13.02 33.88
C GLU A 92 -16.28 -11.74 34.51
N ALA A 93 -15.59 -10.62 34.27
CA ALA A 93 -16.00 -9.30 34.73
C ALA A 93 -17.16 -8.70 33.91
N ARG A 94 -17.47 -9.30 32.75
CA ARG A 94 -18.48 -8.83 31.78
C ARG A 94 -18.18 -7.41 31.29
N THR A 95 -16.90 -7.14 31.07
CA THR A 95 -16.45 -5.82 30.64
C THR A 95 -15.70 -5.88 29.32
N ILE A 96 -15.79 -4.79 28.57
CA ILE A 96 -14.92 -4.52 27.43
C ILE A 96 -14.18 -3.23 27.72
N THR A 97 -12.86 -3.29 27.68
CA THR A 97 -11.98 -2.12 27.88
C THR A 97 -11.55 -1.58 26.53
N VAL A 98 -11.79 -0.29 26.31
CA VAL A 98 -11.29 0.47 25.16
C VAL A 98 -9.94 1.10 25.55
N GLY A 99 -8.89 0.80 24.79
CA GLY A 99 -7.53 1.27 25.05
C GLY A 99 -6.79 1.69 23.78
N GLY A 100 -5.52 2.04 23.94
CA GLY A 100 -4.68 2.46 22.82
C GLY A 100 -4.86 3.92 22.44
N THR A 101 -4.61 4.25 21.17
CA THR A 101 -4.69 5.61 20.63
C THR A 101 -5.73 5.69 19.52
N ILE A 102 -6.59 6.70 19.60
CA ILE A 102 -7.60 6.99 18.57
C ILE A 102 -6.89 7.36 17.27
N SER A 103 -7.16 6.60 16.22
CA SER A 103 -6.70 6.86 14.86
C SER A 103 -7.80 6.45 13.87
N THR A 104 -7.90 7.18 12.77
CA THR A 104 -8.88 6.90 11.72
C THR A 104 -8.17 6.56 10.40
N PRO A 105 -8.76 5.67 9.57
CA PRO A 105 -10.00 4.95 9.80
C PRO A 105 -9.77 3.60 10.53
N GLN A 106 -10.49 3.40 11.63
CA GLN A 106 -10.56 2.14 12.38
C GLN A 106 -12.02 1.88 12.79
N THR A 107 -12.43 0.62 12.78
CA THR A 107 -13.78 0.20 13.18
C THR A 107 -13.69 -0.86 14.26
N CYS A 108 -14.37 -0.61 15.38
CA CYS A 108 -14.53 -1.57 16.46
C CYS A 108 -15.60 -2.59 16.05
N LEU A 109 -15.27 -3.88 16.13
CA LEU A 109 -16.16 -4.99 15.82
C LEU A 109 -16.32 -5.84 17.07
N LEU A 110 -17.56 -6.13 17.44
CA LEU A 110 -17.88 -6.85 18.66
C LEU A 110 -18.94 -7.91 18.37
N LYS A 111 -18.64 -9.17 18.69
CA LYS A 111 -19.61 -10.26 18.73
C LYS A 111 -19.97 -10.58 20.15
N ILE A 112 -21.25 -10.44 20.46
CA ILE A 112 -21.80 -10.52 21.81
C ILE A 112 -23.02 -11.45 21.73
N ASN A 113 -22.95 -12.62 22.36
CA ASN A 113 -24.01 -13.66 22.32
C ASN A 113 -24.38 -14.08 20.88
N GLY A 114 -23.42 -14.01 19.96
CA GLY A 114 -23.66 -14.32 18.55
C GLY A 114 -24.21 -13.16 17.72
N TYR A 115 -24.48 -11.99 18.31
CA TYR A 115 -24.87 -10.77 17.60
C TYR A 115 -23.65 -9.89 17.33
N ASP A 116 -23.56 -9.36 16.11
CA ASP A 116 -22.42 -8.58 15.65
C ASP A 116 -22.75 -7.07 15.69
N TYR A 117 -21.88 -6.28 16.32
CA TYR A 117 -21.98 -4.84 16.49
C TYR A 117 -20.73 -4.16 15.92
N ALA A 118 -20.91 -3.01 15.25
CA ALA A 118 -19.80 -2.26 14.66
C ALA A 118 -19.89 -0.77 15.00
N TYR A 119 -18.78 -0.19 15.47
CA TYR A 119 -18.66 1.24 15.71
C TYR A 119 -17.49 1.82 14.91
N SER A 120 -17.79 2.76 13.99
CA SER A 120 -16.79 3.42 13.16
C SER A 120 -16.20 4.62 13.90
N VAL A 121 -14.91 4.57 14.24
CA VAL A 121 -14.21 5.60 15.03
C VAL A 121 -14.10 6.90 14.23
N GLN A 122 -14.42 8.02 14.87
CA GLN A 122 -14.31 9.36 14.29
C GLN A 122 -13.05 10.08 14.77
N ALA A 123 -12.57 11.06 14.00
CA ALA A 123 -11.34 11.79 14.35
C ALA A 123 -11.47 12.61 15.65
N THR A 124 -12.70 12.97 16.03
CA THR A 124 -13.01 13.69 17.28
C THR A 124 -13.28 12.76 18.46
N ASP A 125 -13.24 11.45 18.27
CA ASP A 125 -13.48 10.51 19.34
C ASP A 125 -12.35 10.52 20.38
N THR A 126 -12.72 10.16 21.60
CA THR A 126 -11.83 9.79 22.69
C THR A 126 -12.13 8.34 23.08
N LEU A 127 -11.26 7.67 23.83
CA LEU A 127 -11.53 6.31 24.31
C LEU A 127 -12.89 6.21 25.04
N ASN A 128 -13.28 7.27 25.75
CA ASN A 128 -14.55 7.34 26.46
C ASN A 128 -15.75 7.50 25.52
N THR A 129 -15.64 8.31 24.47
CA THR A 129 -16.75 8.48 23.51
C THR A 129 -16.91 7.25 22.63
N VAL A 130 -15.82 6.55 22.28
CA VAL A 130 -15.89 5.24 21.63
C VAL A 130 -16.59 4.23 22.52
N ALA A 131 -16.22 4.13 23.80
CA ALA A 131 -16.87 3.22 24.75
C ALA A 131 -18.37 3.52 24.88
N ALA A 132 -18.74 4.80 25.03
CA ALA A 132 -20.13 5.23 25.08
C ALA A 132 -20.89 4.92 23.79
N GLY A 133 -20.29 5.18 22.63
CA GLY A 133 -20.87 4.90 21.32
C GLY A 133 -21.06 3.41 21.03
N ILE A 134 -20.17 2.54 21.53
CA ILE A 134 -20.38 1.09 21.46
C ILE A 134 -21.49 0.65 22.42
N ALA A 135 -21.53 1.19 23.64
CA ALA A 135 -22.53 0.82 24.63
C ALA A 135 -23.97 1.16 24.18
N THR A 136 -24.18 2.23 23.41
CA THR A 136 -25.51 2.55 22.86
C THR A 136 -25.98 1.56 21.79
N LEU A 137 -25.06 0.86 21.12
CA LEU A 137 -25.38 -0.15 20.11
C LEU A 137 -25.81 -1.48 20.76
N ILE A 138 -25.34 -1.77 21.97
CA ILE A 138 -25.56 -3.04 22.67
C ILE A 138 -26.72 -2.87 23.66
N PRO A 139 -27.85 -3.57 23.46
CA PRO A 139 -29.00 -3.46 24.36
C PRO A 139 -28.63 -3.83 25.81
N GLY A 140 -28.93 -2.92 26.74
CA GLY A 140 -28.68 -3.14 28.17
C GLY A 140 -27.21 -3.07 28.59
N ALA A 141 -26.32 -2.58 27.71
CA ALA A 141 -24.96 -2.20 28.07
C ALA A 141 -24.90 -0.73 28.54
N TYR A 142 -23.88 -0.40 29.32
CA TYR A 142 -23.56 0.99 29.67
C TYR A 142 -22.05 1.19 29.73
N ALA A 143 -21.58 2.42 29.52
CA ALA A 143 -20.17 2.75 29.60
C ALA A 143 -19.86 3.61 30.83
N THR A 144 -18.72 3.35 31.48
CA THR A 144 -18.10 4.25 32.47
C THR A 144 -16.65 4.48 32.08
N GLY A 145 -16.26 5.72 31.79
CA GLY A 145 -14.94 6.01 31.23
C GLY A 145 -14.72 5.23 29.93
N ASN A 146 -13.63 4.47 29.86
CA ASN A 146 -13.26 3.62 28.73
C ASN A 146 -13.71 2.16 28.89
N LEU A 147 -14.52 1.85 29.90
CA LEU A 147 -15.05 0.51 30.18
C LEU A 147 -16.52 0.44 29.76
N ILE A 148 -16.88 -0.63 29.07
CA ILE A 148 -18.26 -0.99 28.72
C ILE A 148 -18.66 -2.18 29.59
N PHE A 149 -19.81 -2.09 30.26
CA PHE A 149 -20.36 -3.12 31.13
C PHE A 149 -21.55 -3.79 30.45
N LEU A 150 -21.60 -5.12 30.53
CA LEU A 150 -22.64 -5.94 29.93
C LEU A 150 -23.50 -6.58 31.02
N SER A 151 -24.82 -6.49 30.88
CA SER A 151 -25.76 -6.97 31.89
C SER A 151 -25.87 -8.50 31.95
N ALA A 152 -25.65 -9.22 30.85
CA ALA A 152 -25.66 -10.69 30.83
C ALA A 152 -24.92 -11.27 29.62
N LEU A 153 -23.82 -12.02 29.79
CA LEU A 153 -23.17 -12.74 28.67
C LEU A 153 -22.21 -13.87 29.05
N ARG A 154 -22.03 -14.82 28.13
CA ARG A 154 -21.10 -15.98 28.20
C ARG A 154 -20.04 -16.03 27.08
N SER A 155 -20.10 -15.14 26.08
CA SER A 155 -19.12 -15.10 24.98
C SER A 155 -19.01 -13.70 24.42
N ILE A 156 -17.83 -13.11 24.57
CA ILE A 156 -17.47 -11.83 23.99
C ILE A 156 -16.31 -12.07 23.02
N THR A 157 -16.43 -11.58 21.79
CA THR A 157 -15.29 -11.50 20.87
C THR A 157 -15.19 -10.07 20.39
N VAL A 158 -13.98 -9.52 20.43
CA VAL A 158 -13.72 -8.15 20.02
C VAL A 158 -12.58 -8.15 19.02
N ASN A 159 -12.76 -7.41 17.94
CA ASN A 159 -11.79 -7.24 16.89
C ASN A 159 -11.77 -5.77 16.48
N ILE A 160 -10.66 -5.35 15.88
CA ILE A 160 -10.55 -4.01 15.29
C ILE A 160 -10.23 -4.19 13.82
N SER A 161 -11.12 -3.67 12.98
CA SER A 161 -10.85 -3.56 11.56
C SER A 161 -10.05 -2.29 11.31
N THR A 162 -8.98 -2.43 10.53
CA THR A 162 -8.11 -1.34 10.10
C THR A 162 -8.14 -1.24 8.59
N SER A 163 -7.78 -0.07 8.08
CA SER A 163 -7.50 0.08 6.66
C SER A 163 -6.05 -0.31 6.35
N GLY A 164 -5.86 -0.82 5.15
CA GLY A 164 -4.58 -1.03 4.52
C GLY A 164 -4.67 -0.66 3.05
N THR A 165 -3.60 -0.90 2.33
CA THR A 165 -3.58 -0.80 0.87
C THR A 165 -3.51 -2.21 0.30
N ALA A 166 -4.35 -2.46 -0.70
CA ALA A 166 -4.21 -3.60 -1.59
C ALA A 166 -3.85 -3.07 -2.97
N SER A 167 -2.96 -3.75 -3.65
CA SER A 167 -2.58 -3.40 -5.02
C SER A 167 -2.71 -4.60 -5.94
N ARG A 168 -3.05 -4.31 -7.19
CA ARG A 168 -3.02 -5.28 -8.27
C ARG A 168 -2.21 -4.73 -9.43
N GLU A 169 -1.59 -5.63 -10.17
CA GLU A 169 -0.98 -5.32 -11.46
C GLU A 169 -2.09 -5.13 -12.50
N PHE A 170 -2.49 -3.92 -12.82
CA PHE A 170 -3.55 -3.69 -13.80
C PHE A 170 -3.12 -4.07 -15.23
N ALA A 171 -1.87 -3.77 -15.57
CA ALA A 171 -1.28 -4.13 -16.85
C ALA A 171 0.24 -4.30 -16.70
N ARG A 172 0.86 -4.93 -17.70
CA ARG A 172 2.30 -4.96 -17.84
C ARG A 172 2.68 -4.37 -19.18
N GLU A 173 3.66 -3.49 -19.17
CA GLU A 173 4.19 -2.85 -20.35
C GLU A 173 5.68 -3.18 -20.46
N GLU A 174 6.07 -3.64 -21.64
CA GLU A 174 7.46 -3.65 -22.05
C GLU A 174 7.75 -2.44 -22.93
N ARG A 175 8.77 -1.68 -22.56
CA ARG A 175 9.20 -0.47 -23.24
C ARG A 175 10.70 -0.55 -23.54
N VAL A 176 11.08 -0.15 -24.74
CA VAL A 176 12.50 0.06 -25.09
C VAL A 176 12.91 1.49 -24.76
N LEU A 177 14.00 1.64 -24.02
CA LEU A 177 14.64 2.91 -23.69
C LEU A 177 16.05 2.96 -24.29
N PHE A 178 16.46 4.16 -24.69
CA PHE A 178 17.86 4.44 -25.01
C PHE A 178 18.52 5.16 -23.85
N MET A 179 19.75 4.75 -23.58
CA MET A 179 20.71 5.49 -22.78
C MET A 179 21.85 5.94 -23.68
N SER A 180 21.92 7.23 -23.95
CA SER A 180 22.97 7.81 -24.78
C SER A 180 24.03 8.49 -23.91
N CYS A 181 25.27 8.04 -24.07
CA CYS A 181 26.47 8.60 -23.45
C CYS A 181 27.18 9.52 -24.44
N TRP A 182 27.16 10.81 -24.18
CA TRP A 182 27.83 11.85 -24.94
C TRP A 182 29.18 12.18 -24.29
N CYS A 183 30.27 11.87 -24.97
CA CYS A 183 31.61 11.87 -24.41
C CYS A 183 32.58 12.75 -25.23
N PRO A 184 33.59 13.37 -24.59
CA PRO A 184 34.56 14.23 -25.26
C PRO A 184 35.67 13.47 -26.01
N THR A 185 35.88 12.19 -25.68
CA THR A 185 36.89 11.32 -26.30
C THR A 185 36.34 9.90 -26.49
N PRO A 186 36.85 9.14 -27.48
CA PRO A 186 36.40 7.77 -27.72
C PRO A 186 36.79 6.81 -26.58
N GLN A 187 37.90 7.06 -25.88
CA GLN A 187 38.32 6.26 -24.72
C GLN A 187 37.34 6.42 -23.55
N ILE A 188 36.90 7.65 -23.27
CA ILE A 188 35.90 7.91 -22.23
C ILE A 188 34.55 7.30 -22.62
N ARG A 189 34.15 7.39 -23.90
CA ARG A 189 32.94 6.71 -24.40
C ARG A 189 32.99 5.21 -24.13
N ALA A 190 34.05 4.53 -24.56
CA ALA A 190 34.20 3.09 -24.39
C ALA A 190 34.16 2.68 -22.92
N ALA A 191 34.86 3.42 -22.05
CA ALA A 191 34.86 3.16 -20.62
C ALA A 191 33.48 3.38 -19.96
N ALA A 192 32.79 4.47 -20.31
CA ALA A 192 31.45 4.76 -19.78
C ALA A 192 30.43 3.70 -20.21
N VAL A 193 30.35 3.41 -21.52
CA VAL A 193 29.42 2.42 -22.08
C VAL A 193 29.69 1.03 -21.51
N GLN A 194 30.96 0.62 -21.42
CA GLN A 194 31.31 -0.69 -20.86
C GLN A 194 30.93 -0.82 -19.37
N THR A 195 31.17 0.24 -18.58
CA THR A 195 30.82 0.27 -17.16
C THR A 195 29.31 0.14 -16.97
N LEU A 196 28.53 0.92 -17.73
CA LEU A 196 27.07 0.90 -17.68
C LEU A 196 26.52 -0.45 -18.16
N ASN A 197 26.98 -0.95 -19.30
CA ASN A 197 26.54 -2.23 -19.84
C ASN A 197 26.74 -3.37 -18.83
N THR A 198 27.92 -3.40 -18.18
CA THR A 198 28.22 -4.40 -17.15
C THR A 198 27.29 -4.26 -15.94
N ALA A 199 27.04 -3.04 -15.48
CA ALA A 199 26.17 -2.79 -14.33
C ALA A 199 24.70 -3.15 -14.60
N PHE A 200 24.18 -2.80 -15.78
CA PHE A 200 22.81 -3.14 -16.17
C PHE A 200 22.63 -4.62 -16.45
N ALA A 201 23.61 -5.28 -17.08
CA ALA A 201 23.59 -6.73 -17.29
C ALA A 201 23.65 -7.51 -15.97
N ALA A 202 24.35 -6.99 -14.95
CA ALA A 202 24.39 -7.56 -13.62
C ALA A 202 23.11 -7.35 -12.80
N THR A 203 22.21 -6.46 -13.26
CA THR A 203 21.00 -6.05 -12.53
C THR A 203 19.73 -6.34 -13.36
N PRO A 204 19.36 -7.61 -13.57
CA PRO A 204 18.21 -7.98 -14.41
C PRO A 204 16.85 -7.60 -13.78
N ARG A 205 16.85 -7.23 -12.49
CA ARG A 205 15.64 -6.79 -11.77
C ARG A 205 15.95 -5.51 -11.01
N ILE A 206 15.12 -4.50 -11.23
CA ILE A 206 15.18 -3.22 -10.50
C ILE A 206 13.88 -3.06 -9.70
N VAL A 207 13.99 -2.46 -8.52
CA VAL A 207 12.84 -2.12 -7.68
C VAL A 207 12.36 -0.73 -8.05
N LEU A 208 11.07 -0.59 -8.34
CA LEU A 208 10.43 0.69 -8.61
C LEU A 208 9.89 1.33 -7.31
N PRO A 209 9.59 2.64 -7.31
CA PRO A 209 9.10 3.34 -6.11
C PRO A 209 7.80 2.78 -5.51
N ASP A 210 6.99 2.06 -6.30
CA ASP A 210 5.78 1.38 -5.85
C ASP A 210 6.06 -0.02 -5.26
N GLY A 211 7.33 -0.38 -5.09
CA GLY A 211 7.75 -1.66 -4.49
C GLY A 211 7.71 -2.85 -5.46
N TYR A 212 7.18 -2.67 -6.67
CA TYR A 212 7.17 -3.71 -7.68
C TYR A 212 8.51 -3.80 -8.41
N TYR A 213 8.80 -4.99 -8.95
CA TYR A 213 10.00 -5.22 -9.75
C TYR A 213 9.73 -4.94 -11.23
N ALA A 214 10.64 -4.20 -11.86
CA ALA A 214 10.78 -4.19 -13.31
C ALA A 214 11.88 -5.15 -13.74
N HIS A 215 11.64 -5.85 -14.86
CA HIS A 215 12.63 -6.70 -15.49
C HIS A 215 13.41 -5.89 -16.53
N LEU A 216 14.72 -5.88 -16.41
CA LEU A 216 15.62 -5.11 -17.25
C LEU A 216 16.49 -6.05 -18.09
N VAL A 217 16.59 -5.77 -19.39
CA VAL A 217 17.49 -6.46 -20.31
C VAL A 217 18.23 -5.43 -21.14
N CYS A 218 19.56 -5.52 -21.18
CA CYS A 218 20.36 -4.80 -22.16
C CYS A 218 20.32 -5.57 -23.48
N THR A 219 19.66 -5.01 -24.49
CA THR A 219 19.42 -5.70 -25.78
C THR A 219 20.48 -5.37 -26.83
N GLY A 220 21.14 -4.23 -26.72
CA GLY A 220 22.15 -3.83 -27.69
C GLY A 220 22.96 -2.63 -27.26
N THR A 221 24.07 -2.43 -27.97
CA THR A 221 24.94 -1.25 -27.84
C THR A 221 25.29 -0.73 -29.22
N ARG A 222 25.39 0.59 -29.37
CA ARG A 222 25.76 1.22 -30.65
C ARG A 222 26.67 2.41 -30.42
N ASP A 223 27.80 2.43 -31.13
CA ASP A 223 28.68 3.60 -31.17
C ASP A 223 28.36 4.48 -32.39
N VAL A 224 28.30 5.80 -32.19
CA VAL A 224 28.02 6.81 -33.21
C VAL A 224 28.99 7.97 -33.08
N ASP A 225 29.86 8.11 -34.09
CA ASP A 225 30.95 9.09 -34.11
C ASP A 225 30.86 10.10 -35.27
N GLU A 226 29.65 10.29 -35.82
CA GLU A 226 29.41 11.26 -36.90
C GLU A 226 29.82 12.69 -36.52
N LEU A 227 29.74 13.02 -35.22
CA LEU A 227 30.09 14.34 -34.65
C LEU A 227 31.51 14.42 -34.08
N GLN A 228 32.41 13.47 -34.42
CA GLN A 228 33.79 13.49 -33.94
C GLN A 228 34.55 14.79 -34.27
N LYS A 229 34.20 15.49 -35.37
CA LYS A 229 34.82 16.76 -35.77
C LYS A 229 34.59 17.88 -34.75
N VAL A 230 33.51 17.81 -33.97
CA VAL A 230 33.22 18.72 -32.85
C VAL A 230 33.54 18.08 -31.50
N LYS A 231 34.35 17.01 -31.49
CA LYS A 231 34.76 16.24 -30.29
C LYS A 231 33.58 15.64 -29.53
N CYS A 232 32.52 15.26 -30.24
CA CYS A 232 31.37 14.58 -29.67
C CYS A 232 31.37 13.12 -30.14
N TYR A 233 31.55 12.21 -29.18
CA TYR A 233 31.53 10.76 -29.39
C TYR A 233 30.32 10.21 -28.62
N ARG A 234 29.39 9.53 -29.31
CA ARG A 234 28.17 9.02 -28.69
C ARG A 234 28.18 7.50 -28.62
N GLY A 235 27.87 6.95 -27.46
CA GLY A 235 27.61 5.52 -27.27
C GLY A 235 26.21 5.32 -26.72
N ASP A 236 25.40 4.52 -27.39
CA ASP A 236 24.02 4.23 -27.04
C ASP A 236 23.92 2.82 -26.47
N LEU A 237 23.21 2.66 -25.36
CA LEU A 237 22.74 1.36 -24.86
C LEU A 237 21.24 1.28 -25.07
N GLU A 238 20.78 0.16 -25.59
CA GLU A 238 19.37 -0.17 -25.75
C GLU A 238 18.94 -1.05 -24.58
N LEU A 239 17.96 -0.57 -23.83
CA LEU A 239 17.45 -1.22 -22.62
C LEU A 239 15.98 -1.55 -22.84
N THR A 240 15.63 -2.82 -22.72
CA THR A 240 14.23 -3.25 -22.67
C THR A 240 13.83 -3.39 -21.21
N VAL A 241 12.81 -2.65 -20.81
CA VAL A 241 12.27 -2.68 -19.45
C VAL A 241 10.82 -3.12 -19.49
N GLU A 242 10.52 -4.20 -18.79
CA GLU A 242 9.17 -4.69 -18.58
C GLU A 242 8.74 -4.38 -17.13
N TYR A 243 7.72 -3.53 -16.98
CA TYR A 243 7.24 -3.08 -15.68
C TYR A 243 5.72 -3.19 -15.56
N ALA A 244 5.26 -3.37 -14.31
CA ALA A 244 3.85 -3.42 -13.98
C ALA A 244 3.27 -2.00 -13.85
N ILE A 245 2.08 -1.80 -14.42
CA ILE A 245 1.20 -0.68 -14.14
C ILE A 245 0.27 -1.14 -13.03
N THR A 246 0.38 -0.51 -11.86
CA THR A 246 -0.28 -0.95 -10.64
C THR A 246 -1.48 -0.08 -10.29
N GLN A 247 -2.58 -0.70 -9.87
CA GLN A 247 -3.71 0.01 -9.29
C GLN A 247 -3.74 -0.29 -7.80
N THR A 248 -3.66 0.76 -6.98
CA THR A 248 -3.77 0.67 -5.52
C THR A 248 -5.18 1.08 -5.11
N GLU A 249 -5.76 0.32 -4.19
CA GLU A 249 -7.00 0.66 -3.52
C GLU A 249 -6.84 0.54 -2.01
N THR A 250 -7.62 1.35 -1.28
CA THR A 250 -7.78 1.18 0.16
C THR A 250 -8.63 -0.05 0.41
N ALA A 251 -8.07 -1.04 1.09
CA ALA A 251 -8.78 -2.23 1.54
C ALA A 251 -8.92 -2.19 3.07
N TYR A 252 -9.92 -2.89 3.59
CA TYR A 252 -10.14 -3.02 5.03
C TYR A 252 -9.90 -4.46 5.45
N THR A 253 -9.33 -4.68 6.63
CA THR A 253 -9.22 -6.03 7.19
C THR A 253 -10.62 -6.61 7.38
N VAL A 254 -10.76 -7.91 7.10
CA VAL A 254 -12.05 -8.62 7.15
C VAL A 254 -12.71 -8.38 8.50
N GLY A 255 -13.89 -7.78 8.47
CA GLY A 255 -14.73 -7.56 9.63
C GLY A 255 -15.85 -8.60 9.76
N GLU A 256 -16.60 -8.53 10.85
CA GLU A 256 -17.78 -9.36 11.07
C GLU A 256 -19.00 -8.79 10.31
N ASN A 257 -19.94 -9.67 9.93
CA ASN A 257 -21.15 -9.28 9.20
C ASN A 257 -22.18 -8.68 10.16
N ILE A 258 -22.56 -7.42 9.97
CA ILE A 258 -23.60 -6.78 10.76
C ILE A 258 -24.95 -7.43 10.45
N ALA A 259 -25.58 -8.04 11.45
CA ALA A 259 -26.98 -8.44 11.37
C ALA A 259 -27.85 -7.37 12.06
N ASN A 260 -28.69 -6.66 11.30
CA ASN A 260 -29.72 -5.79 11.87
C ASN A 260 -30.80 -6.66 12.49
N VAL A 261 -30.68 -6.98 13.77
CA VAL A 261 -31.70 -7.72 14.51
C VAL A 261 -32.65 -6.70 15.13
N ASN A 262 -33.82 -6.53 14.50
CA ASN A 262 -34.96 -5.95 15.18
C ASN A 262 -35.38 -6.94 16.26
N LEU A 263 -34.94 -6.70 17.50
CA LEU A 263 -35.42 -7.47 18.64
C LEU A 263 -36.90 -7.11 18.83
N GLU A 264 -37.80 -7.98 18.35
CA GLU A 264 -39.16 -7.98 18.87
C GLU A 264 -39.10 -8.17 20.39
N PRO A 265 -39.98 -7.50 21.17
CA PRO A 265 -39.92 -7.57 22.62
C PRO A 265 -40.07 -9.01 23.09
N VAL A 266 -38.97 -9.61 23.53
CA VAL A 266 -38.96 -10.96 24.09
C VAL A 266 -39.77 -10.92 25.38
N LEU A 267 -40.98 -11.48 25.34
CA LEU A 267 -41.75 -11.75 26.55
C LEU A 267 -40.89 -12.65 27.46
N PRO A 268 -40.72 -12.30 28.76
CA PRO A 268 -39.91 -13.10 29.66
C PRO A 268 -40.42 -14.54 29.70
N ALA A 269 -39.52 -15.49 29.47
CA ALA A 269 -39.84 -16.91 29.42
C ALA A 269 -40.55 -17.36 30.70
N GLY A 270 -41.73 -17.96 30.55
CA GLY A 270 -42.47 -18.58 31.66
C GLY A 270 -43.86 -18.01 31.97
N LYS A 271 -44.41 -17.08 31.18
CA LYS A 271 -45.79 -16.60 31.36
C LYS A 271 -46.75 -17.22 30.34
N LEU A 272 -47.69 -18.02 30.82
CA LEU A 272 -48.83 -18.50 30.04
C LEU A 272 -49.88 -17.37 29.99
N LEU A 273 -50.17 -16.87 28.80
CA LEU A 273 -51.26 -15.93 28.56
C LEU A 273 -52.56 -16.72 28.40
N LEU A 274 -53.46 -16.67 29.38
CA LEU A 274 -54.83 -17.16 29.20
C LEU A 274 -55.72 -16.01 28.73
N PHE A 275 -56.44 -16.22 27.64
CA PHE A 275 -57.41 -15.27 27.11
C PHE A 275 -58.80 -15.60 27.64
N THR A 276 -59.35 -14.75 28.49
CA THR A 276 -60.80 -14.73 28.76
C THR A 276 -61.32 -13.30 28.76
N GLY A 277 -62.10 -12.95 27.74
CA GLY A 277 -63.11 -11.90 27.85
C GLY A 277 -62.66 -10.45 28.11
N GLY A 278 -61.47 -10.04 27.66
CA GLY A 278 -61.11 -8.62 27.54
C GLY A 278 -60.11 -8.04 28.55
N ASP A 279 -59.71 -8.81 29.57
CA ASP A 279 -58.71 -8.38 30.57
C ASP A 279 -57.46 -9.28 30.59
N PHE A 280 -56.30 -8.70 30.94
CA PHE A 280 -55.02 -9.40 31.03
C PHE A 280 -54.66 -9.72 32.48
N LEU A 281 -54.42 -11.00 32.80
CA LEU A 281 -53.89 -11.45 34.08
C LEU A 281 -52.46 -11.97 33.92
N LEU A 282 -51.52 -11.34 34.61
CA LEU A 282 -50.12 -11.78 34.70
C LEU A 282 -49.96 -12.70 35.92
N LEU A 283 -49.88 -14.01 35.70
CA LEU A 283 -49.64 -14.97 36.78
C LEU A 283 -48.13 -15.18 37.00
N ASN A 284 -47.67 -15.05 38.25
CA ASN A 284 -46.31 -15.38 38.69
C ASN A 284 -46.26 -16.85 39.14
N SER A 285 -45.23 -17.59 38.74
CA SER A 285 -45.08 -19.04 38.83
C SER A 285 -44.95 -19.64 40.24
N GLN A 286 -45.27 -18.89 41.30
CA GLN A 286 -45.01 -19.29 42.69
C GLN A 286 -46.20 -19.93 43.42
N ASN A 287 -47.41 -19.97 42.87
CA ASN A 287 -48.57 -20.58 43.54
C ASN A 287 -49.50 -21.29 42.54
N TYR A 288 -49.28 -22.60 42.33
CA TYR A 288 -50.28 -23.48 41.73
C TYR A 288 -50.61 -24.60 42.72
N GLY A 289 -51.71 -24.44 43.44
CA GLY A 289 -52.48 -25.53 44.03
C GLY A 289 -53.86 -25.49 43.38
N LEU A 290 -54.27 -26.58 42.73
CA LEU A 290 -55.66 -26.78 42.31
C LEU A 290 -56.49 -26.96 43.57
N LEU A 291 -57.38 -26.02 43.86
CA LEU A 291 -58.49 -26.25 44.77
C LEU A 291 -59.57 -26.98 43.96
N GLU A 292 -59.79 -28.26 44.28
CA GLU A 292 -61.10 -28.90 44.11
C GLU A 292 -62.08 -28.38 45.18
#